data_AF-A0A382NXF7-F1
#
_entry.id   AF-A0A382NXF7-F1
#
_cell.length_a   1.000
_cell.length_b   1.000
_cell.length_c   1.000
_cell.angle_alpha   90.00
_cell.angle_beta   90.00
_cell.angle_gamma   90.00
#
_symmetry.space_group_name_H-M   'P 1'
#
loop_
_entity.id
_entity.type
_entity.pdbx_description
1 polymer ?
#
loop_
_entity_poly.entity_id
_entity_poly.type
_entity_poly.pdbx_seq_one_letter_code
_entity_poly.pdbx_strand_id
1 'polypeptide(L)' 'MKIPLILCLFLVGFVSNASAAWKAAAAKAVITPKKNLWMAGYSSRKSGAKGKLQDLFAKT' A
#
# COMPACT_ATOMS: atom_id res chain seq x y z
N MET A 1 -19.65 11.10 52.73
CA MET A 1 -18.47 11.70 52.05
C MET A 1 -17.77 10.75 51.06
N LYS A 2 -18.43 9.70 50.53
CA LYS A 2 -17.80 8.69 49.64
C LYS A 2 -18.26 8.81 48.17
N ILE A 3 -19.38 9.49 47.94
CA ILE A 3 -20.03 9.68 46.63
C ILE A 3 -19.16 10.48 45.62
N PRO A 4 -18.53 11.63 45.98
CA PRO A 4 -17.70 12.34 45.01
C PRO A 4 -16.41 11.57 44.68
N LEU A 5 -15.94 10.72 45.60
CA LEU A 5 -14.76 9.88 45.39
C LEU A 5 -15.05 8.72 44.42
N ILE A 6 -16.23 8.11 44.51
CA ILE A 6 -16.68 7.05 43.59
C ILE A 6 -16.95 7.62 42.19
N LEU A 7 -17.51 8.84 42.10
CA LEU A 7 -17.77 9.51 40.83
C LEU A 7 -16.47 9.88 40.08
N CYS A 8 -15.45 10.34 40.82
CA CYS A 8 -14.13 10.64 40.25
C CYS A 8 -13.43 9.37 39.72
N LEU A 9 -13.59 8.24 40.43
CA LEU A 9 -13.02 6.95 40.02
C LEU A 9 -13.66 6.39 38.74
N PHE A 10 -14.94 6.70 38.49
CA PHE A 10 -15.64 6.29 37.27
C PHE A 10 -15.23 7.10 36.03
N LEU A 11 -14.87 8.38 36.18
CA LEU A 11 -14.45 9.24 35.06
C LEU A 11 -13.05 8.90 34.51
N VAL A 12 -12.19 8.28 35.30
CA VAL A 12 -10.82 7.91 34.87
C VAL A 12 -10.79 6.64 34.00
N GLY A 13 -11.85 5.82 34.01
CA GLY A 13 -11.88 4.49 33.38
C GLY A 13 -11.99 4.45 31.85
N PHE A 14 -12.17 5.58 31.16
CA PHE A 14 -12.48 5.61 29.72
C PHE A 14 -11.53 6.44 28.85
N VAL A 15 -10.27 6.63 29.26
CA VAL A 15 -9.23 7.12 28.33
C VAL A 15 -8.86 5.99 27.36
N SER A 16 -9.59 5.95 26.24
CA SER A 16 -9.25 5.13 25.08
C SER A 16 -8.14 5.83 24.30
N ASN A 17 -6.88 5.48 24.56
CA ASN A 17 -5.77 5.95 23.73
C ASN A 17 -5.77 5.15 22.42
N ALA A 18 -6.65 5.53 21.49
CA ALA A 18 -6.67 4.98 20.14
C ALA A 18 -5.41 5.45 19.41
N SER A 19 -4.30 4.72 19.61
CA SER A 19 -3.08 4.93 18.83
C SER A 19 -3.45 4.86 17.35
N ALA A 20 -2.96 5.81 16.55
CA ALA A 20 -3.25 5.85 15.14
C ALA A 20 -2.77 4.53 14.49
N ALA A 21 -3.71 3.63 14.22
CA ALA A 21 -3.40 2.36 13.59
C ALA A 21 -2.84 2.61 12.19
N TRP A 22 -1.75 1.92 11.85
CA TRP A 22 -1.19 1.94 10.51
C TRP A 22 -2.24 1.50 9.50
N LYS A 23 -2.54 2.37 8.53
CA LYS A 23 -3.37 2.03 7.38
C LYS A 23 -2.46 1.65 6.23
N ALA A 24 -2.30 0.36 6.01
CA ALA A 24 -1.60 -0.17 4.85
C ALA A 24 -2.59 -0.39 3.69
N ALA A 25 -2.17 -0.07 2.48
CA ALA A 25 -2.86 -0.39 1.25
C ALA A 25 -1.85 -0.95 0.24
N ALA A 26 -2.32 -1.79 -0.67
CA ALA A 26 -1.54 -2.28 -1.80
C ALA A 26 -2.38 -2.14 -3.06
N ALA A 27 -1.82 -1.50 -4.08
CA ALA A 27 -2.46 -1.40 -5.38
C ALA A 27 -1.52 -1.85 -6.51
N LYS A 28 -2.12 -2.24 -7.64
CA LYS A 28 -1.42 -2.74 -8.81
C LYS A 28 -2.06 -2.20 -10.09
N ALA A 29 -1.25 -1.76 -11.04
CA ALA A 29 -1.70 -1.40 -12.39
C ALA A 29 -0.92 -2.17 -13.45
N VAL A 30 -1.60 -2.63 -14.51
CA VAL A 30 -0.93 -3.19 -15.70
C VAL A 30 -0.35 -2.04 -16.51
N ILE A 31 0.96 -2.08 -16.74
CA ILE A 31 1.70 -1.03 -17.46
C ILE A 31 2.38 -1.55 -18.73
N THR A 32 2.01 -2.74 -19.20
CA THR A 32 2.58 -3.31 -20.42
C THR A 32 2.28 -2.43 -21.64
N PRO A 33 3.28 -2.04 -22.43
CA PRO A 33 3.07 -1.29 -23.66
C PRO A 33 2.17 -2.06 -24.64
N LYS A 34 1.23 -1.35 -25.29
CA LYS A 34 0.30 -1.95 -26.28
C LYS A 34 0.98 -2.38 -27.58
N LYS A 35 2.11 -1.75 -27.92
CA LYS A 35 2.91 -2.04 -29.11
C LYS A 35 4.24 -2.62 -28.67
N ASN A 36 4.80 -3.51 -29.48
CA ASN A 36 6.14 -4.04 -29.24
C ASN A 36 7.19 -2.93 -29.38
N LEU A 37 8.10 -2.83 -28.40
CA LEU A 37 9.17 -1.84 -28.35
C LEU A 37 10.55 -2.51 -28.33
N TRP A 38 11.61 -1.74 -28.52
CA TRP A 38 12.98 -2.17 -28.21
C TRP A 38 13.09 -2.49 -26.72
N MET A 39 13.71 -3.61 -26.37
CA MET A 39 13.85 -4.03 -24.98
C MET A 39 15.00 -3.27 -24.33
N ALA A 40 14.71 -2.52 -23.27
CA ALA A 40 15.72 -1.84 -22.47
C ALA A 40 16.71 -2.86 -21.86
N GLY A 41 17.97 -2.44 -21.67
CA GLY A 41 19.03 -3.25 -21.05
C GLY A 41 19.77 -4.19 -21.99
N TYR A 42 19.26 -4.46 -23.20
CA TYR A 42 19.88 -5.37 -24.16
C TYR A 42 20.55 -4.63 -25.33
N SER A 43 21.51 -3.75 -25.01
CA SER A 43 22.20 -2.82 -25.94
C SER A 43 22.39 -3.34 -27.38
N SER A 44 22.96 -4.54 -27.55
CA SER A 44 23.30 -5.12 -28.86
C SER A 44 22.17 -5.90 -29.55
N ARG A 45 20.96 -5.92 -28.98
CA ARG A 45 19.83 -6.66 -29.56
C ARG A 45 19.44 -6.05 -30.89
N LYS A 46 19.30 -6.90 -31.91
CA LYS A 46 19.03 -6.49 -33.30
C LYS A 46 17.55 -6.43 -33.66
N SER A 47 16.64 -6.70 -32.72
CA SER A 47 15.19 -6.67 -32.95
C SER A 47 14.40 -6.23 -31.71
N GLY A 48 13.18 -5.75 -31.92
CA GLY A 48 12.22 -5.40 -30.88
C GLY A 48 11.59 -6.61 -30.19
N ALA A 49 10.76 -6.37 -29.17
CA ALA A 49 9.96 -7.41 -28.52
C ALA A 49 9.06 -8.13 -29.55
N LYS A 50 8.84 -9.43 -29.37
CA LYS A 50 7.93 -10.23 -30.23
C LYS A 50 6.57 -10.48 -29.58
N GLY A 51 6.34 -9.93 -28.40
CA GLY A 51 5.16 -10.15 -27.57
C GLY A 51 5.55 -10.09 -26.09
N LYS A 52 4.65 -10.57 -25.24
CA LYS A 52 4.85 -10.67 -23.79
C LYS A 52 4.55 -12.10 -23.32
N LEU A 53 5.35 -12.60 -22.39
CA LEU A 53 5.01 -13.83 -21.67
C LEU A 53 4.07 -13.53 -20.48
N GLN A 54 4.26 -12.38 -19.85
CA GLN A 54 3.46 -11.87 -18.74
C GLN A 54 3.36 -10.35 -18.79
N ASP A 55 2.42 -9.79 -18.05
CA ASP A 55 2.28 -8.34 -17.91
C ASP A 55 3.32 -7.71 -16.99
N LEU A 56 3.68 -6.46 -17.30
CA LEU A 56 4.41 -5.58 -16.41
C LEU A 56 3.42 -4.88 -15.48
N PHE A 57 3.80 -4.77 -14.20
CA PHE A 57 2.94 -4.17 -13.19
C PHE A 57 3.65 -3.05 -12.43
N ALA A 58 2.99 -1.89 -12.30
CA ALA A 58 3.32 -0.91 -11.28
C ALA A 58 2.65 -1.32 -9.97
N LYS A 59 3.37 -1.17 -8.85
CA LYS A 59 2.86 -1.43 -7.49
C LYS A 59 3.06 -0.18 -6.63
N THR A 60 2.07 0.11 -5.80
CA THR A 60 2.08 1.21 -4.82
C THR A 60 1.59 0.71 -3.48
#